data_AF-A0A3L6Q846-F1
#
_entry.id   AF-A0A3L6Q846-F1
#
_cell.length_a   1.000
_cell.length_b   1.000
_cell.length_c   1.000
_cell.angle_alpha   90.00
_cell.angle_beta   90.00
_cell.angle_gamma   90.00
#
_symmetry.space_group_name_H-M   'P 1'
#
loop_
_entity.id
_entity.type
_entity.pdbx_description
1 polymer ?
#
loop_
_entity_poly.entity_id
_entity_poly.type
_entity_poly.pdbx_seq_one_letter_code
_entity_poly.pdbx_strand_id
1 'polypeptide(L)'
;MGGGGDTDCVLRRPCPAAADDVTLVLVGKVGSGKSATAKSILGFNAFASEYSYSSVTETRQMRSTTLSFGDAAAPRTVHVIDTPGLFGMNVKTEETHKEIAKCLDMSRDGIHAMLMDTIRACGDRVLLFDNKSYDELKLHKQLAELFDAVDSVIAHNRGKPFTNQMLAQIQEVYATKEDICVEAEQMLKSQKEIYDEHIMQIAKMVEEKLNTTIESLHQQLKEEQKARQEAEKKMREAMLRSEEETQKLREDLEKTREDSDKACQFYEKFKWMECTIM
;
A
#
# COMPACT_ATOMS: atom_id res chain seq x y z
N MET A 1 -63.64 35.03 -45.35
CA MET A 1 -63.09 35.08 -43.99
C MET A 1 -63.09 33.63 -43.50
N GLY A 2 -62.01 32.86 -43.64
CA GLY A 2 -60.82 32.87 -42.76
C GLY A 2 -61.20 32.24 -41.41
N GLY A 3 -60.62 31.16 -40.90
CA GLY A 3 -59.50 30.30 -41.31
C GLY A 3 -59.01 29.50 -40.08
N GLY A 4 -58.33 28.36 -40.32
CA GLY A 4 -57.45 27.59 -39.41
C GLY A 4 -58.08 26.95 -38.16
N GLY A 5 -57.58 25.84 -37.62
CA GLY A 5 -56.46 24.97 -37.97
C GLY A 5 -56.26 23.95 -36.83
N ASP A 6 -55.73 22.79 -37.18
CA ASP A 6 -55.43 21.64 -36.32
C ASP A 6 -54.65 21.96 -35.04
N THR A 7 -54.78 21.09 -34.02
CA THR A 7 -53.68 20.29 -33.41
C THR A 7 -54.18 19.68 -32.10
N ASP A 8 -54.46 18.38 -32.09
CA ASP A 8 -53.53 17.35 -31.61
C ASP A 8 -53.15 17.52 -30.12
N CYS A 9 -54.06 17.11 -29.25
CA CYS A 9 -53.75 16.87 -27.84
C CYS A 9 -53.00 15.54 -27.74
N VAL A 10 -51.70 15.58 -28.08
CA VAL A 10 -50.78 14.49 -27.81
C VAL A 10 -50.88 14.13 -26.34
N LEU A 11 -51.36 12.91 -26.08
CA LEU A 11 -51.09 12.15 -24.86
C LEU A 11 -49.57 12.06 -24.72
N ARG A 12 -48.96 13.09 -24.11
CA ARG A 12 -47.60 13.00 -23.57
C ARG A 12 -47.67 11.92 -22.51
N ARG A 13 -47.22 10.72 -22.87
CA ARG A 13 -46.82 9.70 -21.89
C ARG A 13 -45.96 10.42 -20.84
N PRO A 14 -46.20 10.23 -19.54
CA PRO A 14 -45.27 10.69 -18.53
C PRO A 14 -43.88 10.18 -18.93
N CYS A 15 -42.93 11.11 -19.09
CA CYS A 15 -41.52 10.76 -19.23
C CYS A 15 -41.19 9.73 -18.13
N PRO A 16 -40.49 8.62 -18.43
CA PRO A 16 -40.15 7.66 -17.39
C PRO A 16 -39.40 8.42 -16.30
N ALA A 17 -40.00 8.47 -15.10
CA ALA A 17 -39.31 8.90 -13.91
C ALA A 17 -37.99 8.13 -13.86
N ALA A 18 -36.88 8.82 -13.54
CA ALA A 18 -35.57 8.20 -13.42
C ALA A 18 -35.73 6.89 -12.64
N ALA A 19 -35.33 5.78 -13.24
CA ALA A 19 -35.50 4.49 -12.60
C ALA A 19 -34.68 4.49 -11.31
N ASP A 20 -35.32 4.24 -10.17
CA ASP A 20 -34.64 4.23 -8.87
C ASP A 20 -33.47 3.23 -8.90
N ASP A 21 -32.34 3.66 -8.34
CA ASP A 21 -31.15 2.83 -8.23
C ASP A 21 -31.45 1.55 -7.43
N VAL A 22 -30.88 0.43 -7.88
CA VAL A 22 -31.10 -0.87 -7.24
C VAL A 22 -29.80 -1.42 -6.68
N THR A 23 -29.89 -1.94 -5.46
CA THR A 23 -28.83 -2.75 -4.85
C THR A 23 -29.23 -4.21 -4.80
N LEU A 24 -28.49 -5.06 -5.52
CA LEU A 24 -28.61 -6.51 -5.50
C LEU A 24 -27.53 -7.10 -4.61
N VAL A 25 -27.94 -7.92 -3.64
CA VAL A 25 -27.01 -8.67 -2.78
C VAL A 25 -27.06 -10.14 -3.19
N LEU A 26 -25.92 -10.69 -3.61
CA LEU A 26 -25.83 -12.09 -3.98
C LEU A 26 -25.43 -12.91 -2.76
N VAL A 27 -26.26 -13.88 -2.38
CA VAL A 27 -26.06 -14.76 -1.22
C VAL A 27 -26.05 -16.23 -1.62
N GLY A 28 -25.29 -17.05 -0.88
CA GLY A 28 -25.11 -18.48 -1.19
C GLY A 28 -23.76 -19.04 -0.74
N LYS A 29 -23.64 -20.37 -0.73
CA LYS A 29 -22.40 -21.07 -0.32
C LYS A 29 -21.19 -20.72 -1.21
N VAL A 30 -19.99 -21.05 -0.75
CA VAL A 30 -18.79 -20.96 -1.59
C VAL A 30 -18.95 -21.87 -2.81
N GLY A 31 -18.54 -21.39 -3.99
CA GLY A 31 -18.62 -22.14 -5.25
C GLY A 31 -20.00 -22.16 -5.93
N SER A 32 -21.02 -21.49 -5.40
CA SER A 32 -22.37 -21.44 -6.02
C SER A 32 -22.48 -20.51 -7.23
N GLY A 33 -21.36 -19.95 -7.72
CA GLY A 33 -21.35 -19.08 -8.90
C GLY A 33 -21.75 -17.62 -8.68
N LYS A 34 -21.86 -17.13 -7.42
CA LYS A 34 -22.23 -15.72 -7.12
C LYS A 34 -21.41 -14.70 -7.89
N SER A 35 -20.08 -14.81 -7.83
CA SER A 35 -19.17 -13.88 -8.53
C SER A 35 -19.29 -13.97 -10.05
N ALA A 36 -19.60 -15.15 -10.60
CA ALA A 36 -19.85 -15.31 -12.03
C ALA A 36 -21.16 -14.61 -12.43
N THR A 37 -22.23 -14.81 -11.65
CA THR A 37 -23.51 -14.11 -11.84
C THR A 37 -23.36 -12.60 -11.67
N ALA A 38 -22.59 -12.11 -10.68
CA ALA A 38 -22.32 -10.68 -10.52
C ALA A 38 -21.68 -10.07 -11.77
N LYS A 39 -20.71 -10.78 -12.37
CA LYS A 39 -20.06 -10.36 -13.61
C LYS A 39 -21.05 -10.32 -14.78
N SER A 40 -21.89 -11.35 -14.91
CA SER A 40 -22.95 -11.37 -15.91
C SER A 40 -23.96 -10.23 -15.73
N ILE A 41 -24.30 -9.86 -14.49
CA ILE A 41 -25.21 -8.74 -14.19
C ILE A 41 -24.60 -7.39 -14.56
N LEU A 42 -23.32 -7.17 -14.20
CA LEU A 42 -22.67 -5.88 -14.38
C LEU A 42 -22.17 -5.61 -15.81
N GLY A 43 -22.11 -6.65 -16.65
CA GLY A 43 -21.61 -6.59 -18.03
C GLY A 43 -20.09 -6.45 -18.12
N PHE A 44 -19.54 -6.76 -19.30
CA PHE A 44 -18.10 -6.77 -19.55
C PHE A 44 -17.45 -5.37 -19.44
N ASN A 45 -18.20 -4.28 -19.63
CA ASN A 45 -17.70 -2.91 -19.58
C ASN A 45 -17.60 -2.31 -18.16
N ALA A 46 -18.07 -3.01 -17.11
CA ALA A 46 -17.88 -2.56 -15.72
C ALA A 46 -16.49 -2.91 -15.15
N PHE A 47 -15.61 -3.55 -15.94
CA PHE A 47 -14.26 -3.98 -15.55
C PHE A 47 -13.16 -3.22 -16.30
N ALA A 48 -13.13 -1.90 -16.16
CA ALA A 48 -11.88 -1.15 -16.34
C ALA A 48 -11.09 -1.13 -15.03
N SER A 49 -10.68 -2.30 -14.53
CA SER A 49 -9.50 -2.48 -13.67
C SER A 49 -9.37 -3.94 -13.21
N GLU A 50 -8.19 -4.48 -13.49
CA GLU A 50 -7.54 -5.65 -12.90
C GLU A 50 -8.18 -7.03 -13.11
N TYR A 51 -7.63 -7.73 -14.11
CA TYR A 51 -7.51 -9.18 -14.10
C TYR A 51 -6.74 -9.60 -12.83
N SER A 52 -7.45 -10.00 -11.77
CA SER A 52 -6.83 -10.72 -10.64
C SER A 52 -7.12 -12.22 -10.78
N TYR A 53 -6.07 -12.97 -11.10
CA TYR A 53 -6.02 -14.43 -11.04
C TYR A 53 -5.73 -14.82 -9.58
N SER A 54 -6.69 -14.66 -8.68
CA SER A 54 -6.59 -15.23 -7.34
C SER A 54 -7.96 -15.72 -6.87
N SER A 55 -7.94 -16.99 -6.47
CA SER A 55 -9.05 -17.79 -6.00
C SER A 55 -9.59 -17.29 -4.67
N VAL A 56 -10.92 -17.30 -4.54
CA VAL A 56 -11.72 -17.02 -3.33
C VAL A 56 -11.76 -15.53 -2.96
N THR A 57 -12.97 -14.94 -3.02
CA THR A 57 -13.24 -13.59 -2.53
C THR A 57 -13.11 -13.56 -1.00
N GLU A 58 -11.91 -13.28 -0.50
CA GLU A 58 -11.69 -13.01 0.94
C GLU A 58 -12.26 -11.63 1.37
N THR A 59 -12.55 -10.73 0.42
CA THR A 59 -13.10 -9.40 0.70
C THR A 59 -14.42 -9.16 -0.04
N ARG A 60 -15.44 -8.63 0.67
CA ARG A 60 -16.73 -8.20 0.12
C ARG A 60 -16.49 -7.14 -0.96
N GLN A 61 -16.95 -7.37 -2.19
CA GLN A 61 -16.77 -6.43 -3.31
C GLN A 61 -18.14 -5.89 -3.73
N MET A 62 -18.40 -4.62 -3.41
CA MET A 62 -19.50 -3.86 -4.02
C MET A 62 -19.00 -3.27 -5.33
N ARG A 63 -19.73 -3.51 -6.43
CA ARG A 63 -19.47 -2.90 -7.73
C ARG A 63 -20.75 -2.30 -8.29
N SER A 64 -20.61 -1.24 -9.06
CA SER A 64 -21.73 -0.47 -9.60
C SER A 64 -21.59 -0.32 -11.10
N THR A 65 -22.69 -0.33 -11.83
CA THR A 65 -22.72 0.00 -13.25
C THR A 65 -24.04 0.71 -13.59
N THR A 66 -24.05 1.50 -14.64
CA THR A 66 -25.27 2.15 -15.14
C THR A 66 -25.72 1.40 -16.39
N LEU A 67 -26.93 0.83 -16.35
CA LEU A 67 -27.48 0.05 -17.45
C LEU A 67 -28.66 0.81 -18.07
N SER A 68 -28.70 0.83 -19.40
CA SER A 68 -29.83 1.27 -20.20
C SER A 68 -30.47 0.06 -20.87
N PHE A 69 -31.76 -0.19 -20.60
CA PHE A 69 -32.48 -1.34 -21.15
C PHE A 69 -33.45 -0.90 -22.26
N GLY A 70 -33.11 -1.22 -23.51
CA GLY A 70 -33.93 -0.86 -24.69
C GLY A 70 -33.81 0.62 -25.10
N ASP A 71 -34.31 0.94 -26.29
CA ASP A 71 -34.10 2.24 -26.97
C ASP A 71 -34.77 3.45 -26.28
N ALA A 72 -35.59 3.23 -25.23
CA ALA A 72 -36.41 4.28 -24.61
C ALA A 72 -36.44 4.29 -23.07
N ALA A 73 -35.68 3.43 -22.38
CA ALA A 73 -35.66 3.44 -20.91
C ALA A 73 -34.61 4.41 -20.36
N ALA A 74 -34.95 5.09 -19.26
CA ALA A 74 -33.99 5.88 -18.51
C ALA A 74 -32.86 4.96 -17.97
N PRO A 75 -31.60 5.42 -17.99
CA PRO A 75 -30.50 4.67 -17.40
C PRO A 75 -30.74 4.46 -15.90
N ARG A 76 -30.46 3.24 -15.40
CA ARG A 76 -30.61 2.85 -13.99
C ARG A 76 -29.26 2.46 -13.42
N THR A 77 -28.90 2.94 -12.23
CA THR A 77 -27.68 2.47 -11.55
C THR A 77 -27.96 1.18 -10.81
N VAL A 78 -27.08 0.20 -10.99
CA VAL A 78 -27.18 -1.12 -10.40
C VAL A 78 -25.94 -1.35 -9.57
N HIS A 79 -26.13 -1.51 -8.26
CA HIS A 79 -25.10 -1.93 -7.33
C HIS A 79 -25.22 -3.43 -7.10
N VAL A 80 -24.15 -4.18 -7.32
CA VAL A 80 -24.08 -5.61 -6.99
C VAL A 80 -23.07 -5.81 -5.88
N ILE A 81 -23.53 -6.37 -4.76
CA ILE A 81 -22.70 -6.73 -3.62
C ILE A 81 -22.40 -8.23 -3.70
N ASP A 82 -21.16 -8.58 -4.06
CA ASP A 82 -20.67 -9.96 -3.97
C ASP A 82 -20.27 -10.26 -2.52
N THR A 83 -20.89 -11.28 -1.94
CA THR A 83 -20.64 -11.69 -0.55
C THR A 83 -19.78 -12.96 -0.49
N PRO A 84 -18.81 -13.04 0.45
CA PRO A 84 -18.15 -14.31 0.73
C PRO A 84 -19.18 -15.35 1.17
N GLY A 85 -18.86 -16.65 1.00
CA GLY A 85 -19.83 -17.71 1.25
C GLY A 85 -20.46 -17.66 2.64
N LEU A 86 -21.79 -17.46 2.69
CA LEU A 86 -22.55 -17.26 3.93
C LEU A 86 -22.44 -18.43 4.93
N PHE A 87 -22.11 -19.63 4.44
CA PHE A 87 -22.12 -20.88 5.22
C PHE A 87 -20.71 -21.41 5.57
N GLY A 88 -19.68 -20.58 5.44
CA GLY A 88 -18.28 -20.97 5.67
C GLY A 88 -17.72 -20.59 7.04
N MET A 89 -18.43 -19.81 7.86
CA MET A 89 -17.99 -19.47 9.21
C MET A 89 -18.45 -20.55 10.19
N ASN A 90 -17.60 -20.90 11.16
CA ASN A 90 -17.89 -21.85 12.23
C ASN A 90 -19.14 -21.43 13.03
N VAL A 91 -20.32 -21.77 12.52
CA VAL A 91 -21.60 -21.64 13.22
C VAL A 91 -21.56 -22.64 14.38
N LYS A 92 -22.00 -22.21 15.57
CA LYS A 92 -22.09 -23.09 16.75
C LYS A 92 -22.95 -24.30 16.39
N THR A 93 -22.52 -25.49 16.83
CA THR A 93 -23.11 -26.79 16.50
C THR A 93 -24.63 -26.84 16.70
N GLU A 94 -25.18 -26.15 17.70
CA GLU A 94 -26.61 -26.15 18.02
C GLU A 94 -27.50 -25.50 16.94
N GLU A 95 -27.09 -24.37 16.35
CA GLU A 95 -27.88 -23.71 15.30
C GLU A 95 -27.82 -24.51 14.00
N THR A 96 -26.67 -25.12 13.71
CA THR A 96 -26.49 -26.01 12.56
C THR A 96 -27.34 -27.26 12.71
N HIS A 97 -27.41 -27.86 13.90
CA HIS A 97 -28.28 -29.00 14.17
C HIS A 97 -29.76 -28.67 13.98
N LYS A 98 -30.20 -27.48 14.42
CA LYS A 98 -31.58 -27.03 14.22
C LYS A 98 -31.94 -26.85 12.76
N GLU A 99 -31.05 -26.26 11.95
CA GLU A 99 -31.29 -26.12 10.51
C GLU A 99 -31.20 -27.45 9.77
N ILE A 100 -30.32 -28.37 10.17
CA ILE A 100 -30.29 -29.74 9.64
C ILE A 100 -31.62 -30.46 9.94
N ALA A 101 -32.11 -30.37 11.18
CA ALA A 101 -33.39 -30.97 11.56
C ALA A 101 -34.55 -30.38 10.76
N LYS A 102 -34.54 -29.06 10.54
CA LYS A 102 -35.53 -28.37 9.71
C LYS A 102 -35.47 -28.82 8.24
N CYS A 103 -34.28 -28.97 7.66
CA CYS A 103 -34.09 -29.52 6.32
C CYS A 103 -34.60 -30.96 6.20
N LEU A 104 -34.38 -31.80 7.22
CA LEU A 104 -34.90 -33.17 7.25
C LEU A 104 -36.43 -33.21 7.32
N ASP A 105 -37.04 -32.32 8.11
CA ASP A 105 -38.49 -32.17 8.20
C ASP A 105 -39.09 -31.68 6.87
N MET A 106 -38.50 -30.65 6.27
CA MET A 106 -38.91 -30.12 4.96
C MET A 106 -38.68 -31.12 3.81
N SER A 107 -37.76 -32.08 3.97
CA SER A 107 -37.48 -33.13 2.99
C SER A 107 -38.30 -34.40 3.19
N ARG A 108 -39.25 -34.42 4.13
CA ARG A 108 -40.07 -35.61 4.45
C ARG A 108 -40.82 -36.16 3.24
N ASP A 109 -41.30 -35.27 2.37
CA ASP A 109 -41.98 -35.60 1.12
C ASP A 109 -41.03 -35.64 -0.10
N GLY A 110 -39.72 -35.63 0.17
CA GLY A 110 -38.63 -35.66 -0.80
C GLY A 110 -38.05 -34.28 -1.13
N ILE A 111 -36.82 -34.28 -1.65
CA ILE A 111 -36.07 -33.06 -2.00
C ILE A 111 -36.81 -32.22 -3.07
N HIS A 112 -37.57 -32.87 -3.94
CA HIS A 112 -38.39 -32.20 -4.93
C HIS A 112 -39.50 -31.36 -4.29
N ALA A 113 -40.15 -31.88 -3.24
CA ALA A 113 -41.16 -31.14 -2.48
C ALA A 113 -40.53 -29.94 -1.77
N MET A 114 -39.38 -30.16 -1.09
CA MET A 114 -38.62 -29.09 -0.44
C MET A 114 -38.24 -27.96 -1.41
N LEU A 115 -37.78 -28.30 -2.62
CA LEU A 115 -37.45 -27.30 -3.65
C LEU A 115 -38.69 -26.54 -4.11
N MET A 116 -39.81 -27.23 -4.36
CA MET A 116 -41.06 -26.60 -4.78
C MET A 116 -41.63 -25.68 -3.70
N ASP A 117 -41.59 -26.10 -2.43
CA ASP A 117 -42.04 -25.27 -1.31
C ASP A 117 -41.15 -24.04 -1.14
N THR A 118 -39.84 -24.17 -1.37
CA THR A 118 -38.92 -23.04 -1.38
C THR A 118 -39.24 -22.06 -2.52
N ILE A 119 -39.50 -22.56 -3.74
CA ILE A 119 -39.89 -21.74 -4.89
C ILE A 119 -41.21 -21.00 -4.60
N ARG A 120 -42.20 -21.71 -4.05
CA ARG A 120 -43.50 -21.14 -3.65
C ARG A 120 -43.37 -20.09 -2.56
N ALA A 121 -42.52 -20.33 -1.55
CA ALA A 121 -42.23 -19.34 -0.51
C ALA A 121 -41.56 -18.08 -1.10
N CYS A 122 -40.80 -18.24 -2.17
CA CYS A 122 -40.27 -17.14 -2.98
C CYS A 122 -41.33 -16.53 -3.92
N GLY A 123 -42.59 -16.93 -3.88
CA GLY A 123 -43.66 -16.40 -4.75
C GLY A 123 -43.51 -16.84 -6.21
N ASP A 124 -43.04 -18.06 -6.43
CA ASP A 124 -42.82 -18.70 -7.74
C ASP A 124 -41.84 -17.93 -8.66
N ARG A 125 -41.04 -17.03 -8.07
CA ARG A 125 -40.01 -16.27 -8.78
C ARG A 125 -38.78 -17.16 -8.99
N VAL A 126 -38.51 -17.52 -10.24
CA VAL A 126 -37.33 -18.28 -10.64
C VAL A 126 -36.68 -17.60 -11.84
N LEU A 127 -35.37 -17.39 -11.77
CA LEU A 127 -34.56 -16.88 -12.87
C LEU A 127 -33.42 -17.84 -13.14
N LEU A 128 -33.22 -18.21 -14.41
CA LEU A 128 -32.12 -19.05 -14.85
C LEU A 128 -31.09 -18.19 -15.57
N PHE A 129 -29.89 -18.10 -14.99
CA PHE A 129 -28.78 -17.35 -15.57
C PHE A 129 -27.74 -18.27 -16.20
N ASP A 130 -27.54 -18.14 -17.52
CA ASP A 130 -26.40 -18.72 -18.20
C ASP A 130 -25.17 -17.81 -18.03
N ASN A 131 -24.33 -18.13 -17.05
CA ASN A 131 -23.10 -17.39 -16.74
C ASN A 131 -21.95 -17.70 -17.71
N LYS A 132 -22.14 -18.55 -18.73
CA LYS A 132 -21.11 -18.95 -19.70
C LYS A 132 -21.35 -18.38 -21.10
N SER A 133 -22.52 -17.77 -21.33
CA SER A 133 -22.83 -17.20 -22.62
C SER A 133 -22.10 -15.87 -22.83
N TYR A 134 -21.55 -15.69 -24.04
CA TYR A 134 -20.98 -14.44 -24.52
C TYR A 134 -21.89 -13.77 -25.58
N ASP A 135 -23.09 -14.32 -25.81
CA ASP A 135 -24.07 -13.75 -26.73
C ASP A 135 -24.75 -12.54 -26.07
N GLU A 136 -24.47 -11.35 -26.60
CA GLU A 136 -25.00 -10.09 -26.07
C GLU A 136 -26.53 -10.05 -26.07
N LEU A 137 -27.20 -10.62 -27.08
CA LEU A 137 -28.67 -10.64 -27.14
C LEU A 137 -29.25 -11.54 -26.05
N LYS A 138 -28.64 -12.70 -25.82
CA LYS A 138 -29.04 -13.62 -24.75
C LYS A 138 -28.79 -13.00 -23.37
N LEU A 139 -27.66 -12.32 -23.20
CA LEU A 139 -27.32 -11.60 -21.98
C LEU A 139 -28.34 -10.48 -21.70
N HIS A 140 -28.63 -9.64 -22.70
CA HIS A 140 -29.62 -8.58 -22.60
C HIS A 140 -31.00 -9.11 -22.23
N LYS A 141 -31.43 -10.23 -22.81
CA LYS A 141 -32.70 -10.88 -22.46
C LYS A 141 -32.72 -11.36 -21.02
N GLN A 142 -31.67 -12.04 -20.56
CA GLN A 142 -31.57 -12.51 -19.16
C GLN A 142 -31.57 -11.35 -18.16
N LEU A 143 -30.92 -10.24 -18.50
CA LEU A 143 -30.94 -9.03 -17.68
C LEU A 143 -32.32 -8.39 -17.65
N ALA A 144 -33.00 -8.30 -18.78
CA ALA A 144 -34.37 -7.78 -18.84
C ALA A 144 -35.31 -8.60 -17.94
N GLU A 145 -35.26 -9.93 -18.04
CA GLU A 145 -36.04 -10.84 -17.18
C GLU A 145 -35.72 -10.65 -15.68
N LEU A 146 -34.45 -10.40 -15.34
CA LEU A 146 -34.05 -10.08 -13.97
C LEU A 146 -34.68 -8.77 -13.49
N PHE A 147 -34.61 -7.70 -14.28
CA PHE A 147 -35.13 -6.41 -13.87
C PHE A 147 -36.66 -6.38 -13.83
N ASP A 148 -37.34 -7.10 -14.73
CA ASP A 148 -38.79 -7.31 -14.64
C ASP A 148 -39.17 -7.99 -13.31
N ALA A 149 -38.41 -9.00 -12.89
CA ALA A 149 -38.62 -9.67 -11.61
C ALA A 149 -38.31 -8.73 -10.42
N VAL A 150 -37.26 -7.91 -10.50
CA VAL A 150 -36.92 -6.92 -9.46
C VAL A 150 -38.02 -5.87 -9.33
N ASP A 151 -38.51 -5.32 -10.45
CA ASP A 151 -39.54 -4.30 -10.46
C ASP A 151 -40.88 -4.86 -9.96
N SER A 152 -41.19 -6.12 -10.28
CA SER A 152 -42.33 -6.84 -9.69
C SER A 152 -42.24 -6.91 -8.16
N VAL A 153 -41.04 -7.15 -7.63
CA VAL A 153 -40.79 -7.22 -6.18
C VAL A 153 -40.88 -5.85 -5.51
N ILE A 154 -40.31 -4.83 -6.13
CA ILE A 154 -40.40 -3.44 -5.65
C ILE A 154 -41.87 -3.01 -5.60
N ALA A 155 -42.64 -3.30 -6.65
CA ALA A 155 -44.07 -3.01 -6.72
C ALA A 155 -44.85 -3.76 -5.64
N HIS A 156 -44.60 -5.07 -5.46
CA HIS A 156 -45.23 -5.89 -4.43
C HIS A 156 -44.94 -5.35 -3.02
N ASN A 157 -43.71 -4.91 -2.78
CA ASN A 157 -43.28 -4.33 -1.51
C ASN A 157 -43.65 -2.84 -1.36
N ARG A 158 -44.35 -2.23 -2.33
CA ARG A 158 -44.70 -0.80 -2.37
C ARG A 158 -43.48 0.13 -2.19
N GLY A 159 -42.35 -0.26 -2.78
CA GLY A 159 -41.08 0.47 -2.66
C GLY A 159 -40.35 0.28 -1.33
N LYS A 160 -40.89 -0.50 -0.38
CA LYS A 160 -40.22 -0.75 0.90
C LYS A 160 -39.13 -1.83 0.76
N PRO A 161 -37.89 -1.58 1.21
CA PRO A 161 -36.87 -2.62 1.25
C PRO A 161 -37.29 -3.80 2.13
N PHE A 162 -36.85 -5.02 1.78
CA PHE A 162 -37.00 -6.17 2.66
C PHE A 162 -36.24 -5.92 3.96
N THR A 163 -36.98 -5.80 5.05
CA THR A 163 -36.48 -5.63 6.42
C THR A 163 -36.80 -6.91 7.19
N ASN A 164 -35.78 -7.52 7.79
CA ASN A 164 -35.93 -8.68 8.67
C ASN A 164 -35.22 -8.37 10.01
N GLN A 165 -35.55 -9.11 11.06
CA GLN A 165 -34.91 -9.05 12.38
C GLN A 165 -33.38 -9.12 12.27
N MET A 166 -32.86 -9.91 11.33
CA MET A 166 -31.42 -9.99 11.05
C MET A 166 -30.85 -8.66 10.49
N LEU A 167 -31.60 -7.90 9.69
CA LEU A 167 -31.16 -6.58 9.22
C LEU A 167 -31.10 -5.57 10.37
N ALA A 168 -32.08 -5.60 11.27
CA ALA A 168 -32.08 -4.76 12.48
C ALA A 168 -30.89 -5.10 13.40
N GLN A 169 -30.62 -6.39 13.63
CA GLN A 169 -29.46 -6.85 14.39
C GLN A 169 -28.14 -6.46 13.72
N ILE A 170 -28.06 -6.58 12.39
CA ILE A 170 -26.87 -6.15 11.64
C ILE A 170 -26.66 -4.64 11.79
N GLN A 171 -27.73 -3.83 11.68
CA GLN A 171 -27.65 -2.37 11.88
C GLN A 171 -27.22 -2.00 13.30
N GLU A 172 -27.70 -2.72 14.33
CA GLU A 172 -27.30 -2.56 15.72
C GLU A 172 -25.83 -2.94 15.95
N VAL A 173 -25.35 -4.02 15.32
CA VAL A 173 -23.93 -4.41 15.33
C VAL A 173 -23.05 -3.41 14.59
N TYR A 174 -23.53 -2.81 13.49
CA TYR A 174 -22.79 -1.76 12.80
C TYR A 174 -22.75 -0.45 13.61
N ALA A 175 -23.84 -0.08 14.28
CA ALA A 175 -23.88 1.09 15.15
C ALA A 175 -22.93 0.95 16.35
N THR A 176 -22.86 -0.23 16.97
CA THR A 176 -21.92 -0.52 18.08
C THR A 176 -20.47 -0.69 17.62
N LYS A 177 -20.22 -1.10 16.37
CA LYS A 177 -18.86 -1.16 15.79
C LYS A 177 -18.25 0.22 15.54
N GLU A 178 -19.06 1.24 15.26
CA GLU A 178 -18.57 2.61 15.08
C GLU A 178 -17.90 3.14 16.36
N ASP A 179 -18.48 2.84 17.53
CA ASP A 179 -17.89 3.20 18.83
C ASP A 179 -16.57 2.47 19.11
N ILE A 180 -16.48 1.16 18.79
CA ILE A 180 -15.27 0.35 18.98
C ILE A 180 -14.14 0.80 18.04
N CYS A 181 -14.47 1.18 16.80
CA CYS A 181 -13.48 1.69 15.84
C CYS A 181 -12.90 3.02 16.30
N VAL A 182 -13.70 3.92 16.88
CA VAL A 182 -13.23 5.21 17.39
C VAL A 182 -12.27 5.03 18.57
N GLU A 183 -12.57 4.14 19.52
CA GLU A 183 -11.66 3.84 20.64
C GLU A 183 -10.35 3.18 20.17
N ALA A 184 -10.42 2.23 19.23
CA ALA A 184 -9.24 1.59 18.68
C ALA A 184 -8.35 2.57 17.89
N GLU A 185 -8.95 3.48 17.13
CA GLU A 185 -8.23 4.56 16.43
C GLU A 185 -7.58 5.56 17.41
N GLN A 186 -8.26 5.91 18.50
CA GLN A 186 -7.68 6.76 19.56
C GLN A 186 -6.51 6.08 20.28
N MET A 187 -6.64 4.79 20.61
CA MET A 187 -5.54 4.02 21.19
C MET A 187 -4.34 3.93 20.23
N LEU A 188 -4.57 3.67 18.95
CA LEU A 188 -3.50 3.61 17.96
C LEU A 188 -2.81 4.98 17.77
N LYS A 189 -3.60 6.06 17.77
CA LYS A 189 -3.11 7.43 17.65
C LYS A 189 -2.23 7.81 18.86
N SER A 190 -2.72 7.57 20.08
CA SER A 190 -1.96 7.83 21.30
C SER A 190 -0.68 6.98 21.37
N GLN A 191 -0.73 5.71 20.95
CA GLN A 191 0.45 4.86 20.90
C GLN A 191 1.49 5.38 19.88
N LYS A 192 1.04 5.86 18.72
CA LYS A 192 1.91 6.47 17.70
C LYS A 192 2.56 7.76 18.20
N GLU A 193 1.82 8.61 18.89
CA GLU A 193 2.35 9.84 19.51
C GLU A 193 3.46 9.53 20.52
N ILE A 194 3.30 8.48 21.35
CA ILE A 194 4.34 8.01 22.28
C ILE A 194 5.59 7.51 21.53
N TYR A 195 5.41 6.77 20.43
CA TYR A 195 6.54 6.30 19.62
C TYR A 195 7.27 7.45 18.93
N ASP A 196 6.56 8.42 18.37
CA ASP A 196 7.14 9.59 17.72
C ASP A 196 7.94 10.44 18.73
N GLU A 197 7.44 10.59 19.96
CA GLU A 197 8.14 11.29 21.04
C GLU A 197 9.45 10.58 21.44
N HIS A 198 9.43 9.26 21.60
CA HIS A 198 10.64 8.48 21.87
C HIS A 198 11.65 8.56 20.72
N ILE A 199 11.20 8.46 19.47
CA ILE A 199 12.08 8.59 18.30
C ILE A 199 12.76 9.96 18.29
N MET A 200 12.01 11.03 18.59
CA MET A 200 12.54 12.39 18.64
C MET A 200 13.58 12.56 19.76
N GLN A 201 13.35 11.99 20.94
CA GLN A 201 14.31 12.03 22.04
C GLN A 201 15.60 11.26 21.71
N ILE A 202 15.48 10.07 21.09
CA ILE A 202 16.62 9.27 20.65
C ILE A 202 17.42 10.04 19.59
N ALA A 203 16.74 10.60 18.58
CA ALA A 203 17.39 11.38 17.53
C ALA A 203 18.17 12.56 18.10
N LYS A 204 17.56 13.32 19.01
CA LYS A 204 18.20 14.46 19.68
C LYS A 204 19.45 14.04 20.48
N MET A 205 19.34 12.97 21.27
CA MET A 205 20.47 12.47 22.07
C MET A 205 21.64 12.01 21.18
N VAL A 206 21.35 11.35 20.06
CA VAL A 206 22.37 10.92 19.09
C VAL A 206 23.04 12.11 18.43
N GLU A 207 22.27 13.12 18.02
CA GLU A 207 22.79 14.34 17.39
C GLU A 207 23.69 15.13 18.35
N GLU A 208 23.26 15.33 19.60
CA GLU A 208 24.07 16.00 20.63
C GLU A 208 25.38 15.23 20.91
N LYS A 209 25.32 13.90 21.00
CA LYS A 209 26.53 13.06 21.17
C LYS A 209 27.45 13.14 19.96
N LEU A 210 26.91 13.18 18.74
CA LEU A 210 27.71 13.26 17.53
C LEU A 210 28.40 14.63 17.44
N ASN A 211 27.68 15.72 17.68
CA ASN A 211 28.22 17.07 17.64
C ASN A 211 29.33 17.27 18.67
N THR A 212 29.12 16.83 19.92
CA THR A 212 30.17 16.89 20.95
C THR A 212 31.42 16.08 20.59
N THR A 213 31.26 14.93 19.93
CA THR A 213 32.38 14.11 19.45
C THR A 213 33.13 14.79 18.30
N ILE A 214 32.41 15.39 17.34
CA ILE A 214 32.99 16.14 16.22
C ILE A 214 33.82 17.32 16.73
N GLU A 215 33.27 18.09 17.68
CA GLU A 215 33.99 19.22 18.30
C GLU A 215 35.26 18.75 19.02
N SER A 216 35.17 17.66 19.79
CA SER A 216 36.33 17.10 20.48
C SER A 216 37.42 16.63 19.52
N LEU A 217 37.06 15.96 18.42
CA LEU A 217 38.00 15.50 17.40
C LEU A 217 38.65 16.67 16.64
N HIS A 218 37.88 17.70 16.29
CA HIS A 218 38.43 18.92 15.68
C HIS A 218 39.44 19.61 16.59
N GLN A 219 39.17 19.65 17.90
CA GLN A 219 40.09 20.23 18.88
C GLN A 219 41.38 19.41 18.99
N GLN A 220 41.27 18.08 19.10
CA GLN A 220 42.45 17.19 19.13
C GLN A 220 43.29 17.33 17.86
N LEU A 221 42.65 17.36 16.68
CA LEU A 221 43.35 17.52 15.41
C LEU A 221 44.12 18.84 15.37
N LYS A 222 43.51 19.93 15.86
CA LYS A 222 44.14 21.25 15.89
C LYS A 222 45.34 21.31 16.82
N GLU A 223 45.24 20.68 17.98
CA GLU A 223 46.34 20.58 18.95
C GLU A 223 47.49 19.74 18.41
N GLU A 224 47.19 18.60 17.80
CA GLU A 224 48.19 17.71 17.20
C GLU A 224 48.91 18.38 16.02
N GLN A 225 48.17 19.08 15.14
CA GLN A 225 48.77 19.85 14.05
C GLN A 225 49.70 20.95 14.55
N LYS A 226 49.32 21.67 15.61
CA LYS A 226 50.15 22.71 16.21
C LYS A 226 51.42 22.11 16.83
N ALA A 227 51.29 21.04 17.60
CA ALA A 227 52.42 20.34 18.20
C ALA A 227 53.40 19.83 17.13
N ARG A 228 52.88 19.28 16.03
CA ARG A 228 53.68 18.83 14.88
C ARG A 228 54.42 19.98 14.20
N GLN A 229 53.77 21.10 13.94
CA GLN A 229 54.43 22.27 13.34
C GLN A 229 55.56 22.82 14.23
N GLU A 230 55.33 22.87 15.55
CA GLU A 230 56.36 23.31 16.50
C GLU A 230 57.54 22.33 16.55
N ALA A 231 57.26 21.02 16.54
CA ALA A 231 58.30 19.98 16.49
C ALA A 231 59.11 20.04 15.18
N GLU A 232 58.45 20.21 14.04
CA GLU A 232 59.11 20.35 12.73
C GLU A 232 60.00 21.60 12.69
N LYS A 233 59.54 22.72 13.26
CA LYS A 233 60.35 23.95 13.34
C LYS A 233 61.59 23.73 14.21
N LYS A 234 61.44 23.15 15.41
CA LYS A 234 62.56 22.82 16.30
C LYS A 234 63.55 21.86 15.63
N MET A 235 63.05 20.87 14.90
CA MET A 235 63.87 19.91 14.17
C MET A 235 64.67 20.60 13.05
N ARG A 236 64.04 21.49 12.27
CA ARG A 236 64.75 22.27 11.24
C ARG A 236 65.81 23.18 11.83
N GLU A 237 65.52 23.86 12.93
CA GLU A 237 66.49 24.72 13.62
C GLU A 237 67.67 23.92 14.21
N ALA A 238 67.42 22.71 14.72
CA ALA A 238 68.49 21.82 15.18
C ALA A 238 69.33 21.30 14.00
N MET A 239 68.69 20.95 12.89
CA MET A 239 69.37 20.48 11.68
C MET A 239 70.29 21.56 11.09
N LEU A 240 69.82 22.80 10.98
CA LEU A 240 70.63 23.92 10.48
C LEU A 240 71.87 24.15 11.35
N ARG A 241 71.72 24.13 12.69
CA ARG A 241 72.85 24.25 13.62
C ARG A 241 73.85 23.12 13.43
N SER A 242 73.38 21.89 13.29
CA SER A 242 74.24 20.74 13.05
C SER A 242 74.97 20.84 11.71
N GLU A 243 74.32 21.33 10.65
CA GLU A 243 74.95 21.56 9.35
C GLU A 243 76.04 22.64 9.42
N GLU A 244 75.79 23.75 10.09
CA GLU A 244 76.76 24.82 10.32
C GLU A 244 77.99 24.32 11.10
N GLU A 245 77.78 23.54 12.16
CA GLU A 245 78.87 22.91 12.93
C GLU A 245 79.68 21.93 12.08
N THR A 246 78.98 21.08 11.30
CA THR A 246 79.64 20.11 10.42
C THR A 246 80.42 20.81 9.30
N GLN A 247 79.92 21.94 8.79
CA GLN A 247 80.62 22.75 7.81
C GLN A 247 81.90 23.36 8.39
N LYS A 248 81.84 23.98 9.57
CA LYS A 248 83.03 24.53 10.25
C LYS A 248 84.09 23.46 10.50
N LEU A 249 83.69 22.29 11.01
CA LEU A 249 84.62 21.19 11.24
C LEU A 249 85.27 20.70 9.94
N ARG A 250 84.53 20.69 8.82
CA ARG A 250 85.09 20.37 7.50
C ARG A 250 86.13 21.39 7.04
N GLU A 251 85.84 22.68 7.19
CA GLU A 251 86.77 23.76 6.84
C GLU A 251 88.05 23.72 7.68
N ASP A 252 87.93 23.44 8.99
CA ASP A 252 89.09 23.32 9.89
C ASP A 252 89.93 22.06 9.59
N LEU A 253 89.28 20.94 9.27
CA LEU A 253 89.96 19.72 8.80
C LEU A 253 90.70 19.95 7.49
N GLU A 254 90.12 20.72 6.55
CA GLU A 254 90.75 21.05 5.28
C GLU A 254 91.99 21.92 5.49
N LYS A 255 91.92 22.98 6.32
CA LYS A 255 93.09 23.80 6.69
C LYS A 255 94.18 22.97 7.36
N THR A 256 93.80 22.11 8.31
CA THR A 256 94.76 21.25 9.01
C THR A 256 95.45 20.30 8.04
N ARG A 257 94.71 19.76 7.07
CA ARG A 257 95.25 18.92 6.01
C ARG A 257 96.20 19.70 5.11
N GLU A 258 95.84 20.91 4.66
CA GLU A 258 96.72 21.75 3.86
C GLU A 258 98.02 22.09 4.58
N ASP A 259 97.96 22.42 5.88
CA ASP A 259 99.15 22.73 6.67
C ASP A 259 100.02 21.50 6.91
N SER A 260 99.41 20.33 7.11
CA SER A 260 100.12 19.04 7.13
C SER A 260 100.79 18.75 5.79
N ASP A 261 100.10 18.97 4.67
CA ASP A 261 100.65 18.75 3.32
C ASP A 261 101.82 19.71 3.04
N LYS A 262 101.71 20.99 3.44
CA LYS A 262 102.83 21.97 3.38
C LYS A 262 104.01 21.52 4.24
N ALA A 263 103.78 21.01 5.45
CA ALA A 263 104.83 20.51 6.32
C ALA A 263 105.53 19.28 5.72
N CYS A 264 104.78 18.36 5.13
CA CYS A 264 105.32 17.23 4.38
C CYS A 264 106.18 17.70 3.20
N GLN A 265 105.70 18.65 2.39
CA GLN A 265 106.47 19.23 1.30
C GLN A 265 107.74 19.93 1.78
N PHE A 266 107.68 20.64 2.91
CA PHE A 266 108.85 21.28 3.51
C PHE A 266 109.87 20.24 3.97
N TYR A 267 109.43 19.17 4.62
CA TYR A 267 110.28 18.08 5.07
C TYR A 267 110.93 17.34 3.89
N GLU A 268 110.17 17.04 2.82
CA GLU A 268 110.71 16.46 1.60
C GLU A 268 111.76 17.38 0.95
N LYS A 269 111.49 18.69 0.88
CA LYS A 269 112.45 19.67 0.35
C LYS A 269 113.71 19.78 1.19
N PHE A 270 113.58 19.78 2.52
CA PHE A 270 114.71 19.78 3.45
C PHE A 270 115.57 18.51 3.28
N LYS A 271 114.94 17.34 3.21
CA LYS A 271 115.60 16.06 2.95
C LYS A 271 116.33 16.05 1.59
N TRP A 272 115.73 16.61 0.54
CA TRP A 272 116.38 16.79 -0.76
C TRP A 272 117.60 17.72 -0.70
N MET A 273 117.53 18.82 0.05
CA MET A 273 118.66 19.72 0.28
C MET A 273 119.83 19.04 1.00
N GLU A 274 119.57 18.24 2.05
CA GLU A 274 120.63 17.47 2.73
C GLU A 274 121.32 16.49 1.80
N CYS A 275 120.59 15.84 0.88
CA CYS A 275 121.17 14.96 -0.14
C CYS A 275 121.93 15.70 -1.27
N THR A 276 121.76 17.01 -1.43
CA THR A 276 122.42 17.80 -2.50
C THR A 276 123.73 18.47 -2.02
N ILE A 277 123.97 18.51 -0.71
CA ILE A 277 125.15 19.13 -0.08
C ILE A 277 126.26 18.11 0.24
N MET A 278 125.97 16.80 0.17
CA MET A 278 126.96 15.71 0.17
C MET A 278 127.34 15.29 -1.25
#